data_AF-A0A929JY14-F1
#
_entry.id   AF-A0A929JY14-F1
#
_cell.length_a   1.000
_cell.length_b   1.000
_cell.length_c   1.000
_cell.angle_alpha   90.00
_cell.angle_beta   90.00
_cell.angle_gamma   90.00
#
_symmetry.space_group_name_H-M   'P 1'
#
loop_
_entity.id
_entity.type
_entity.pdbx_description
1 polymer ?
#
loop_
_entity_poly.entity_id
_entity_poly.type
_entity_poly.pdbx_seq_one_letter_code
_entity_poly.pdbx_strand_id
1 'polypeptide(L)'
;MAENPIFLNQVLHGYRDGHTLLASSINLPPEAKRLMLPISDLSGGRIIRGFDEYITGYPLKHIHSYALAKTWYAGEMKRPGCVWTQTLLIDFDDLPRINDIQSLLALFERPSESDPVFSNYNQKLIAQNIDTPILENSYNYQFSLDFQDVVIYNLYEYPDSSILLGATESYFFEDLFLKIGCNNGHV
;
A
#
# COMPACT_ATOMS: atom_id res chain seq x y z
N MET A 1 11.61 21.44 18.52
CA MET A 1 12.54 20.29 18.49
C MET A 1 12.41 19.70 17.11
N ALA A 2 13.49 19.46 16.37
CA ALA A 2 13.37 18.80 15.07
C ALA A 2 12.86 17.38 15.34
N GLU A 3 11.72 17.01 14.76
CA GLU A 3 11.21 15.65 14.89
C GLU A 3 12.18 14.67 14.24
N ASN A 4 12.34 13.49 14.85
CA ASN A 4 13.20 12.45 14.31
C ASN A 4 12.64 11.95 12.97
N PRO A 5 13.48 11.68 11.95
CA PRO A 5 12.99 11.14 10.68
C PRO A 5 12.27 9.80 10.89
N ILE A 6 11.18 9.60 10.14
CA ILE A 6 10.45 8.33 10.10
C ILE A 6 11.12 7.42 9.07
N PHE A 7 11.56 6.24 9.50
CA PHE A 7 12.18 5.24 8.63
C PHE A 7 11.20 4.11 8.34
N LEU A 8 10.95 3.87 7.06
CA LEU A 8 10.07 2.81 6.60
C LEU A 8 10.89 1.60 6.16
N ASN A 9 10.48 0.41 6.59
CA ASN A 9 10.99 -0.80 5.97
C ASN A 9 10.26 -1.02 4.64
N GLN A 10 10.90 -1.72 3.71
CA GLN A 10 10.28 -2.09 2.45
C GLN A 10 10.52 -3.55 2.09
N VAL A 11 9.61 -4.07 1.28
CA VAL A 11 9.55 -5.47 0.86
C VAL A 11 9.14 -5.51 -0.60
N LEU A 12 9.84 -6.30 -1.42
CA LEU A 12 9.48 -6.53 -2.82
C LEU A 12 9.07 -7.98 -3.02
N HIS A 13 7.86 -8.18 -3.53
CA HIS A 13 7.37 -9.45 -4.03
C HIS A 13 7.25 -9.45 -5.56
N GLY A 14 7.44 -10.62 -6.14
CA GLY A 14 7.35 -10.86 -7.58
C GLY A 14 7.68 -12.32 -7.89
N TYR A 15 8.23 -12.60 -9.07
CA TYR A 15 8.28 -13.97 -9.59
C TYR A 15 9.71 -14.46 -9.86
N ARG A 16 10.08 -15.61 -9.27
CA ARG A 16 11.34 -16.35 -9.51
C ARG A 16 11.11 -17.87 -9.36
N ASP A 17 10.31 -18.46 -10.25
CA ASP A 17 9.71 -19.82 -10.17
C ASP A 17 8.40 -19.91 -9.36
N GLY A 18 7.70 -18.79 -9.28
CA GLY A 18 6.47 -18.62 -8.52
C GLY A 18 6.48 -17.27 -7.82
N HIS A 19 5.31 -16.83 -7.38
CA HIS A 19 5.20 -15.62 -6.57
C HIS A 19 5.96 -15.83 -5.25
N THR A 20 6.86 -14.91 -4.92
CA THR A 20 7.78 -15.03 -3.80
C THR A 20 8.33 -13.69 -3.36
N LEU A 21 8.95 -13.69 -2.18
CA LEU A 21 9.73 -12.56 -1.68
C LEU A 21 11.07 -12.47 -2.44
N LEU A 22 11.34 -11.30 -3.00
CA LEU A 22 12.55 -11.05 -3.81
C LEU A 22 13.60 -10.23 -3.07
N ALA A 23 13.18 -9.19 -2.33
CA ALA A 23 14.06 -8.34 -1.55
C ALA A 23 13.34 -7.76 -0.33
N SER A 24 14.09 -7.44 0.72
CA SER A 24 13.54 -6.76 1.89
C SER A 24 14.61 -6.04 2.71
N SER A 25 14.26 -4.87 3.24
CA SER A 25 15.12 -4.10 4.15
C SER A 25 15.15 -4.66 5.58
N ILE A 26 14.33 -5.68 5.87
CA ILE A 26 14.22 -6.30 7.19
C ILE A 26 14.11 -7.81 7.06
N ASN A 27 14.61 -8.54 8.06
CA ASN A 27 14.33 -9.97 8.13
C ASN A 27 12.90 -10.20 8.63
N LEU A 28 11.99 -10.52 7.71
CA LEU A 28 10.60 -10.79 8.06
C LEU A 28 10.45 -12.13 8.81
N PRO A 29 9.72 -12.16 9.93
CA PRO A 29 9.39 -13.42 10.61
C PRO A 29 8.45 -14.29 9.74
N PRO A 30 8.43 -15.62 9.97
CA PRO A 30 7.63 -16.55 9.17
C PRO A 30 6.15 -16.19 9.08
N GLU A 31 5.56 -15.69 10.16
CA GLU A 31 4.15 -15.31 10.25
C GLU A 31 3.84 -14.14 9.31
N ALA A 32 4.71 -13.12 9.29
CA ALA A 32 4.57 -11.98 8.39
C ALA A 32 4.73 -12.44 6.92
N LYS A 33 5.74 -13.26 6.62
CA LYS A 33 5.94 -13.81 5.26
C LYS A 33 4.70 -14.58 4.77
N ARG A 34 4.12 -15.41 5.64
CA ARG A 34 2.93 -16.22 5.31
C ARG A 34 1.70 -15.35 5.01
N LEU A 35 1.52 -14.24 5.73
CA LEU A 35 0.41 -13.31 5.50
C LEU A 35 0.63 -12.47 4.23
N MET A 36 1.84 -11.93 4.05
CA MET A 36 2.16 -11.05 2.92
C MET A 36 2.16 -11.77 1.58
N LEU A 37 2.56 -13.05 1.53
CA LEU A 37 2.71 -13.78 0.28
C LEU A 37 1.43 -13.80 -0.59
N PRO A 38 0.25 -14.22 -0.08
CA PRO A 38 -0.97 -14.18 -0.88
C PRO A 38 -1.52 -12.76 -1.11
N ILE A 39 -1.32 -11.83 -0.17
CA ILE A 39 -1.86 -10.45 -0.27
C ILE A 39 -1.09 -9.64 -1.32
N SER A 40 0.20 -9.93 -1.49
CA SER A 40 1.08 -9.29 -2.48
C SER A 40 0.99 -9.91 -3.88
N ASP A 41 0.17 -10.93 -4.10
CA ASP A 41 -0.05 -11.49 -5.43
C ASP A 41 -1.20 -10.77 -6.15
N LEU A 42 -1.49 -11.19 -7.39
CA LEU A 42 -2.60 -10.64 -8.16
C LEU A 42 -3.93 -10.75 -7.41
N SER A 43 -4.53 -9.60 -7.12
CA SER A 43 -5.90 -9.51 -6.64
C SER A 43 -6.89 -9.80 -7.77
N GLY A 44 -7.80 -10.73 -7.52
CA GLY A 44 -8.79 -11.16 -8.51
C GLY A 44 -8.26 -12.20 -9.51
N GLY A 45 -9.20 -12.87 -10.20
CA GLY A 45 -8.85 -13.97 -11.11
C GLY A 45 -8.52 -13.52 -12.54
N ARG A 46 -8.57 -12.22 -12.85
CA ARG A 46 -8.43 -11.69 -14.21
C ARG A 46 -7.76 -10.32 -14.20
N ILE A 47 -6.96 -10.08 -15.23
CA ILE A 47 -6.45 -8.75 -15.60
C ILE A 47 -7.65 -7.93 -16.11
N ILE A 48 -7.90 -6.78 -15.48
CA ILE A 48 -8.97 -5.86 -15.83
C ILE A 48 -8.32 -4.52 -16.21
N ARG A 49 -8.67 -3.98 -17.38
CA ARG A 49 -8.20 -2.65 -17.79
C ARG A 49 -8.66 -1.60 -16.77
N GLY A 50 -7.78 -0.66 -16.45
CA GLY A 50 -8.03 0.35 -15.42
C GLY A 50 -7.60 -0.08 -14.01
N PHE A 51 -7.14 -1.32 -13.85
CA PHE A 51 -6.58 -1.85 -12.60
C PHE A 51 -5.16 -2.38 -12.79
N ASP A 52 -4.42 -1.77 -13.73
CA ASP A 52 -3.05 -2.14 -14.07
C ASP A 52 -2.06 -1.89 -12.91
N GLU A 53 -2.42 -0.96 -12.01
CA GLU A 53 -1.82 -0.81 -10.69
C GLU A 53 -2.90 -0.54 -9.63
N TYR A 54 -2.64 -0.90 -8.37
CA TYR A 54 -3.57 -0.66 -7.27
C TYR A 54 -2.86 -0.68 -5.91
N ILE A 55 -3.53 -0.13 -4.90
CA ILE A 55 -3.04 -0.06 -3.52
C ILE A 55 -3.78 -1.07 -2.64
N THR A 56 -3.06 -1.66 -1.71
CA THR A 56 -3.60 -2.49 -0.63
C THR A 56 -3.02 -2.04 0.70
N GLY A 57 -3.83 -2.09 1.76
CA GLY A 57 -3.43 -1.70 3.11
C GLY A 57 -3.93 -2.71 4.14
N TYR A 58 -3.05 -3.18 5.03
CA TYR A 58 -3.43 -4.18 6.04
C TYR A 58 -2.47 -4.19 7.24
N PRO A 59 -2.95 -4.55 8.44
CA PRO A 59 -2.10 -4.64 9.62
C PRO A 59 -1.28 -5.94 9.64
N LEU A 60 0.01 -5.81 9.97
CA LEU A 60 0.92 -6.91 10.28
C LEU A 60 1.24 -6.90 11.78
N LYS A 61 0.27 -7.36 12.59
CA LYS A 61 0.32 -7.32 14.06
C LYS A 61 1.58 -7.98 14.65
N HIS A 62 2.10 -9.02 14.01
CA HIS A 62 3.29 -9.75 14.47
C HIS A 62 4.58 -8.93 14.45
N ILE A 63 4.65 -7.87 13.65
CA ILE A 63 5.81 -6.98 13.55
C ILE A 63 5.48 -5.54 13.92
N HIS A 64 4.32 -5.30 14.54
CA HIS A 64 3.87 -3.96 14.92
C HIS A 64 3.90 -2.96 13.75
N SER A 65 3.44 -3.37 12.58
CA SER A 65 3.45 -2.49 11.40
C SER A 65 2.14 -2.50 10.63
N TYR A 66 1.82 -1.36 10.02
CA TYR A 66 0.86 -1.25 8.93
C TYR A 66 1.58 -1.44 7.60
N ALA A 67 1.08 -2.36 6.77
CA ALA A 67 1.59 -2.59 5.42
C ALA A 67 0.78 -1.76 4.44
N LEU A 68 1.44 -0.82 3.75
CA LEU A 68 0.90 -0.12 2.59
C LEU A 68 1.62 -0.64 1.35
N ALA A 69 0.90 -1.29 0.45
CA ALA A 69 1.46 -1.94 -0.72
C ALA A 69 0.92 -1.33 -2.01
N LYS A 70 1.80 -1.14 -2.99
CA LYS A 70 1.44 -0.83 -4.37
C LYS A 70 1.82 -2.01 -5.25
N THR A 71 0.85 -2.44 -6.05
CA THR A 71 0.97 -3.58 -6.96
C THR A 71 0.86 -3.11 -8.40
N TRP A 72 1.71 -3.62 -9.28
CA TRP A 72 1.71 -3.35 -10.71
C TRP A 72 1.64 -4.64 -11.50
N TYR A 73 0.91 -4.66 -12.60
CA TYR A 73 1.00 -5.76 -13.56
C TYR A 73 2.41 -5.83 -14.17
N ALA A 74 2.94 -7.05 -14.24
CA ALA A 74 4.24 -7.37 -14.83
C ALA A 74 4.04 -7.94 -16.25
N GLY A 75 3.54 -7.10 -17.16
CA GLY A 75 3.22 -7.48 -18.55
C GLY A 75 4.43 -7.92 -19.38
N GLU A 76 5.64 -7.57 -18.96
CA GLU A 76 6.91 -8.05 -19.50
C GLU A 76 7.16 -9.54 -19.27
N MET A 77 6.50 -10.13 -18.26
CA MET A 77 6.67 -11.55 -17.95
C MET A 77 5.83 -12.43 -18.90
N LYS A 78 6.42 -13.56 -19.31
CA LYS A 78 5.78 -14.51 -20.24
C LYS A 78 4.45 -15.09 -19.74
N ARG A 79 4.23 -15.12 -18.42
CA ARG A 79 3.05 -15.72 -17.80
C ARG A 79 2.02 -14.63 -17.46
N PRO A 80 0.79 -14.72 -17.98
CA PRO A 80 -0.29 -13.81 -17.59
C PRO A 80 -0.56 -13.85 -16.08
N GLY A 81 -0.83 -12.69 -15.51
CA GLY A 81 -1.17 -12.52 -14.09
C GLY A 81 0.03 -12.33 -13.17
N CYS A 82 1.25 -12.25 -13.70
CA CYS A 82 2.40 -11.82 -12.93
C CYS A 82 2.26 -10.36 -12.50
N VAL A 83 2.69 -10.08 -11.28
CA VAL A 83 2.70 -8.75 -10.69
C VAL A 83 4.02 -8.47 -9.98
N TRP A 84 4.29 -7.19 -9.82
CA TRP A 84 5.27 -6.67 -8.88
C TRP A 84 4.52 -6.01 -7.74
N THR A 85 4.95 -6.26 -6.50
CA THR A 85 4.38 -5.57 -5.34
C THR A 85 5.46 -5.08 -4.42
N GLN A 86 5.54 -3.77 -4.25
CA GLN A 86 6.33 -3.15 -3.21
C GLN A 86 5.42 -2.87 -2.01
N THR A 87 5.88 -3.23 -0.82
CA THR A 87 5.19 -2.94 0.44
C THR A 87 6.07 -2.07 1.31
N LEU A 88 5.54 -0.92 1.70
CA LEU A 88 6.09 -0.08 2.77
C LEU A 88 5.52 -0.57 4.10
N LEU A 89 6.39 -0.80 5.07
CA LEU A 89 6.06 -1.20 6.42
C LEU A 89 6.26 0.00 7.34
N ILE A 90 5.15 0.53 7.82
CA ILE A 90 5.08 1.69 8.71
C ILE A 90 4.89 1.15 10.12
N ASP A 91 5.78 1.48 11.05
CA ASP A 91 5.57 1.11 12.46
C ASP A 91 4.28 1.76 12.97
N PHE A 92 3.48 1.04 13.76
CA PHE A 92 2.27 1.63 14.32
C PHE A 92 2.57 2.81 15.25
N ASP A 93 3.76 2.88 15.85
CA ASP A 93 4.19 4.04 16.65
C ASP A 93 4.49 5.28 15.78
N ASP A 94 4.86 5.07 14.51
CA ASP A 94 5.15 6.14 13.56
C ASP A 94 3.92 6.56 12.76
N LEU A 95 2.91 5.70 12.61
CA LEU A 95 1.73 5.95 11.81
C LEU A 95 0.97 7.25 12.20
N PRO A 96 0.75 7.58 13.50
CA PRO A 96 0.10 8.84 13.90
C PRO A 96 0.91 10.09 13.59
N ARG A 97 2.20 9.95 13.28
CA ARG A 97 3.11 11.04 12.93
C ARG A 97 3.07 11.36 11.43
N ILE A 98 2.37 10.56 10.64
CA ILE A 98 2.21 10.75 9.19
C ILE A 98 0.86 11.43 8.96
N ASN A 99 0.89 12.77 8.89
CA ASN A 99 -0.32 13.57 8.68
C ASN A 99 -0.83 13.45 7.23
N ASP A 100 0.06 13.17 6.27
CA ASP A 100 -0.28 12.91 4.89
C ASP A 100 0.26 11.54 4.42
N ILE A 101 -0.57 10.51 4.46
CA ILE A 101 -0.19 9.19 3.95
C ILE A 101 -0.02 9.18 2.42
N GLN A 102 -0.64 10.12 1.69
CA GLN A 102 -0.49 10.20 0.23
C GLN A 102 0.94 10.58 -0.15
N SER A 103 1.66 11.30 0.71
CA SER A 103 3.09 11.58 0.54
C SER A 103 3.93 10.31 0.38
N LEU A 104 3.49 9.18 0.98
CA LEU A 104 4.17 7.90 0.87
C LEU A 104 4.05 7.27 -0.52
N LEU A 105 3.08 7.71 -1.33
CA LEU A 105 2.90 7.18 -2.68
C LEU A 105 4.12 7.47 -3.58
N ALA A 106 4.82 8.58 -3.31
CA ALA A 106 6.04 8.96 -4.02
C ALA A 106 7.24 8.03 -3.72
N LEU A 107 7.14 7.19 -2.68
CA LEU A 107 8.18 6.21 -2.32
C LEU A 107 8.01 4.88 -3.06
N PHE A 108 6.89 4.68 -3.75
CA PHE A 108 6.68 3.48 -4.55
C PHE A 108 7.43 3.58 -5.88
N GLU A 109 8.34 2.64 -6.10
CA GLU A 109 9.10 2.49 -7.33
C GLU A 109 8.79 1.10 -7.90
N ARG A 110 8.24 1.06 -9.12
CA ARG A 110 8.04 -0.20 -9.84
C ARG A 110 9.41 -0.78 -10.20
N PRO A 111 9.69 -2.05 -9.89
CA PRO A 111 10.97 -2.66 -10.25
C PRO A 111 11.16 -2.68 -11.77
N SER A 112 12.42 -2.55 -12.15
CA SER A 112 12.91 -2.57 -13.53
C SER A 112 13.74 -3.82 -13.77
N GLU A 113 13.68 -4.40 -14.97
CA GLU A 113 14.56 -5.50 -15.37
C GLU A 113 16.06 -5.11 -15.35
N SER A 114 16.38 -3.81 -15.31
CA SER A 114 17.75 -3.31 -15.26
C SER A 114 18.45 -3.46 -13.90
N ASP A 115 17.72 -3.67 -12.80
CA ASP A 115 18.29 -4.02 -11.49
C ASP A 115 17.83 -5.42 -11.07
N PRO A 116 18.50 -6.49 -11.54
CA PRO A 116 18.11 -7.87 -11.22
C PRO A 116 18.39 -8.26 -9.77
N VAL A 117 19.14 -7.45 -9.01
CA VAL A 117 19.49 -7.72 -7.60
C VAL A 117 18.52 -6.99 -6.65
N PHE A 118 17.68 -6.09 -7.18
CA PHE A 118 16.70 -5.33 -6.40
C PHE A 118 17.34 -4.61 -5.22
N SER A 119 18.54 -4.06 -5.44
CA SER A 119 19.43 -3.57 -4.38
C SER A 119 18.78 -2.48 -3.53
N ASN A 120 18.02 -1.58 -4.17
CA ASN A 120 17.29 -0.51 -3.53
C ASN A 120 16.29 -1.02 -2.47
N TYR A 121 15.63 -2.14 -2.74
CA TYR A 121 14.60 -2.70 -1.84
C TYR A 121 15.17 -3.36 -0.59
N ASN A 122 16.49 -3.49 -0.49
CA ASN A 122 17.17 -3.97 0.72
C ASN A 122 17.50 -2.83 1.71
N GLN A 123 17.17 -1.58 1.37
CA GLN A 123 17.42 -0.41 2.20
C GLN A 123 16.11 0.13 2.77
N LYS A 124 16.16 0.72 3.97
CA LYS A 124 15.04 1.48 4.51
C LYS A 124 14.84 2.76 3.71
N LEU A 125 13.61 3.24 3.65
CA LEU A 125 13.26 4.53 3.07
C LEU A 125 13.02 5.55 4.18
N ILE A 126 13.14 6.82 3.87
CA ILE A 126 12.81 7.93 4.78
C ILE A 126 11.48 8.51 4.28
N ALA A 127 10.49 8.60 5.16
CA ALA A 127 9.24 9.29 4.84
C ALA A 127 9.53 10.80 4.69
N GLN A 128 9.04 11.39 3.60
CA GLN A 128 9.25 12.81 3.27
C GLN A 128 7.90 13.49 3.14
N ASN A 129 7.85 14.79 3.43
CA ASN A 129 6.63 15.61 3.30
C ASN A 129 5.43 15.09 4.13
N ILE A 130 5.69 14.38 5.22
CA ILE A 130 4.66 13.78 6.08
C ILE A 130 3.73 14.80 6.77
N ASP A 131 4.17 16.05 6.90
CA ASP A 131 3.45 17.15 7.57
C ASP A 131 2.79 18.13 6.61
N THR A 132 3.07 18.01 5.31
CA THR A 132 2.53 18.90 4.30
C THR A 132 1.47 18.12 3.54
N PRO A 133 0.17 18.33 3.82
CA PRO A 133 -0.87 17.73 3.01
C PRO A 133 -0.62 18.14 1.56
N ILE A 134 -0.46 17.17 0.67
CA ILE A 134 -0.44 17.43 -0.77
C ILE A 134 -1.82 18.00 -1.12
N LEU A 135 -1.90 19.33 -1.22
CA LEU A 135 -3.10 20.05 -1.69
C LEU A 135 -3.32 19.88 -3.20
N GLU A 136 -2.36 19.29 -3.91
CA GLU A 136 -2.45 19.01 -5.34
C GLU A 136 -3.16 17.68 -5.57
N ASN A 137 -4.48 17.78 -5.74
CA ASN A 137 -5.36 16.76 -6.32
C ASN A 137 -4.69 16.08 -7.52
N SER A 138 -4.15 14.88 -7.34
CA SER A 138 -3.77 14.02 -8.47
C SER A 138 -4.99 13.25 -9.01
N TYR A 139 -6.09 13.17 -8.25
CA TYR A 139 -7.37 12.62 -8.69
C TYR A 139 -8.54 13.49 -8.22
N ASN A 140 -9.24 14.16 -9.15
CA ASN A 140 -10.29 15.17 -8.89
C ASN A 140 -11.64 14.61 -8.37
N TYR A 141 -11.67 13.46 -7.69
CA TYR A 141 -12.93 12.87 -7.24
C TYR A 141 -13.31 13.41 -5.86
N GLN A 142 -14.17 14.44 -5.87
CA GLN A 142 -14.80 14.94 -4.66
C GLN A 142 -16.08 14.13 -4.41
N PHE A 143 -16.03 13.21 -3.45
CA PHE A 143 -17.21 12.47 -3.00
C PHE A 143 -18.14 13.37 -2.19
N SER A 144 -19.46 13.19 -2.32
CA SER A 144 -20.41 13.85 -1.44
C SER A 144 -20.15 13.45 0.01
N LEU A 145 -20.41 14.37 0.95
CA LEU A 145 -20.30 14.07 2.39
C LEU A 145 -21.17 12.86 2.76
N ASP A 146 -22.40 12.79 2.24
CA ASP A 146 -23.31 11.65 2.43
C ASP A 146 -22.67 10.30 2.05
N PHE A 147 -21.86 10.24 0.98
CA PHE A 147 -21.22 9.00 0.58
C PHE A 147 -20.09 8.62 1.55
N GLN A 148 -19.27 9.59 1.96
CA GLN A 148 -18.18 9.37 2.92
C GLN A 148 -18.74 8.89 4.26
N ASP A 149 -19.82 9.53 4.73
CA ASP A 149 -20.52 9.19 5.97
C ASP A 149 -21.07 7.75 5.92
N VAL A 150 -21.63 7.33 4.79
CA VAL A 150 -22.09 5.94 4.60
C VAL A 150 -20.93 4.95 4.70
N VAL A 151 -19.79 5.24 4.07
CA VAL A 151 -18.61 4.35 4.12
C VAL A 151 -18.08 4.26 5.56
N ILE A 152 -17.90 5.40 6.23
CA ILE A 152 -17.43 5.46 7.62
C ILE A 152 -18.41 4.72 8.54
N TYR A 153 -19.70 5.02 8.45
CA TYR A 153 -20.74 4.37 9.26
C TYR A 153 -20.68 2.84 9.13
N ASN A 154 -20.56 2.31 7.91
CA ASN A 154 -20.49 0.87 7.71
C ASN A 154 -19.19 0.24 8.25
N LEU A 155 -18.06 0.95 8.18
CA LEU A 155 -16.79 0.47 8.73
C LEU A 155 -16.85 0.33 10.25
N TYR A 156 -17.51 1.27 10.93
CA TYR A 156 -17.59 1.29 12.40
C TYR A 156 -18.72 0.42 12.96
N GLU A 157 -19.90 0.42 12.33
CA GLU A 157 -21.05 -0.36 12.82
C GLU A 157 -21.00 -1.84 12.43
N TYR A 158 -20.35 -2.16 11.30
CA TYR A 158 -20.25 -3.53 10.78
C TYR A 158 -18.79 -3.93 10.52
N PRO A 159 -17.92 -3.95 11.54
CA PRO A 159 -16.47 -4.15 11.38
C PRO A 159 -16.08 -5.52 10.80
N ASP A 160 -16.96 -6.53 10.94
CA ASP A 160 -16.74 -7.87 10.38
C ASP A 160 -17.27 -8.01 8.93
N SER A 161 -17.88 -6.97 8.38
CA SER A 161 -18.43 -6.96 7.02
C SER A 161 -17.50 -6.23 6.05
N SER A 162 -17.39 -6.78 4.84
CA SER A 162 -16.65 -6.11 3.76
C SER A 162 -17.52 -5.08 3.07
N ILE A 163 -16.98 -3.88 2.85
CA ILE A 163 -17.57 -2.86 1.99
C ILE A 163 -16.99 -3.04 0.58
N LEU A 164 -17.87 -3.19 -0.42
CA LEU A 164 -17.47 -3.26 -1.81
C LEU A 164 -17.95 -2.02 -2.55
N LEU A 165 -17.00 -1.25 -3.08
CA LEU A 165 -17.25 -0.08 -3.92
C LEU A 165 -16.83 -0.41 -5.35
N GLY A 166 -17.76 -0.31 -6.30
CA GLY A 166 -17.48 -0.55 -7.72
C GLY A 166 -16.83 0.66 -8.37
N ALA A 167 -15.73 0.45 -9.10
CA ALA A 167 -15.05 1.48 -9.88
C ALA A 167 -14.59 0.92 -11.22
N THR A 168 -14.40 1.80 -12.21
CA THR A 168 -13.80 1.45 -13.51
C THR A 168 -12.27 1.56 -13.50
N GLU A 169 -11.72 2.32 -12.55
CA GLU A 169 -10.30 2.63 -12.43
C GLU A 169 -9.87 2.44 -10.97
N SER A 170 -8.66 1.93 -10.74
CA SER A 170 -8.15 1.62 -9.40
C SER A 170 -7.96 2.84 -8.50
N TYR A 171 -7.60 3.98 -9.10
CA TYR A 171 -7.35 5.23 -8.38
C TYR A 171 -8.62 5.96 -7.95
N PHE A 172 -9.81 5.52 -8.39
CA PHE A 172 -11.06 6.26 -8.18
C PHE A 172 -11.36 6.53 -6.69
N PHE A 173 -11.18 5.52 -5.83
CA PHE A 173 -11.41 5.63 -4.38
C PHE A 173 -10.10 5.70 -3.57
N GLU A 174 -8.95 5.90 -4.21
CA GLU A 174 -7.64 5.83 -3.55
C GLU A 174 -7.50 6.90 -2.46
N ASP A 175 -7.90 8.14 -2.74
CA ASP A 175 -7.89 9.25 -1.76
C ASP A 175 -8.76 8.94 -0.53
N LEU A 176 -9.97 8.41 -0.76
CA LEU A 176 -10.88 8.02 0.33
C LEU A 176 -10.28 6.88 1.16
N PHE A 177 -9.73 5.85 0.50
CA PHE A 177 -9.08 4.72 1.15
C PHE A 177 -7.92 5.15 2.03
N LEU A 178 -7.04 6.00 1.51
CA LEU A 178 -5.86 6.53 2.20
C LEU A 178 -6.26 7.41 3.40
N LYS A 179 -7.27 8.26 3.24
CA LYS A 179 -7.79 9.11 4.33
C LYS A 179 -8.40 8.27 5.45
N ILE A 180 -9.20 7.24 5.13
CA ILE A 180 -9.81 6.35 6.13
C ILE A 180 -8.73 5.57 6.90
N GLY A 181 -7.70 5.08 6.22
CA GLY A 181 -6.63 4.29 6.86
C GLY A 181 -5.80 5.04 7.91
N CYS A 182 -5.81 6.38 7.89
CA CYS A 182 -5.03 7.24 8.79
C CYS A 182 -5.85 8.12 9.73
N ASN A 183 -7.18 8.21 9.58
CA ASN A 183 -7.99 9.11 10.42
C ASN A 183 -8.32 8.50 11.80
N ASN A 184 -7.28 8.12 12.56
CA ASN A 184 -7.36 7.66 13.95
C ASN A 184 -6.91 8.74 14.95
N GLY A 185 -6.99 10.02 14.58
CA GLY A 185 -6.73 11.15 15.47
C GLY A 185 -7.94 12.07 15.50
N HIS A 186 -8.51 12.26 16.70
CA HIS A 186 -9.69 13.08 17.02
C HIS A 186 -11.05 12.35 17.01
N VAL A 187 -11.19 11.38 17.91
CA VAL A 187 -12.43 11.20 18.68
C VAL A 187 -12.10 11.33 20.16
#